data_AF-A0A6G7LPA3-F1
#
_entry.id   AF-A0A6G7LPA3-F1
#
_cell.length_a   1.000
_cell.length_b   1.000
_cell.length_c   1.000
_cell.angle_alpha   90.00
_cell.angle_beta   90.00
_cell.angle_gamma   90.00
#
_symmetry.space_group_name_H-M   'P 1'
#
loop_
_entity.id
_entity.type
_entity.pdbx_description
1 polymer ?
#
loop_
_entity_poly.entity_id
_entity_poly.type
_entity_poly.pdbx_seq_one_letter_code
_entity_poly.pdbx_strand_id
1 'polypeptide(L)'
;MILNSGDVFSIPLFLNDVSAIKNFSRFDFSKEGMEFYFARIIEDRGGSGILMEVFDFCSRLDSQVADIISRPRIFDPVAVAGEGIKKKRWRFIGTTDYDKEKDSNYSEISFLMGPRESRPEFNCEVRHSPISSSQCHFFKDNRWLLEV
;
A
#
# COMPACT_ATOMS: atom_id res chain seq x y z
N MET A 1 16.78 -1.25 -3.94
CA MET A 1 16.17 -2.15 -2.95
C MET A 1 15.45 -3.21 -3.75
N ILE A 2 15.67 -4.49 -3.46
CA ILE A 2 14.92 -5.58 -4.10
C ILE A 2 13.67 -5.79 -3.26
N LEU A 3 12.52 -5.86 -3.91
CA LEU A 3 11.24 -6.17 -3.27
C LEU A 3 10.88 -7.63 -3.52
N ASN A 4 10.55 -8.34 -2.46
CA ASN A 4 10.16 -9.74 -2.54
C ASN A 4 8.67 -9.89 -2.24
N SER A 5 8.04 -10.85 -2.89
CA SER A 5 6.72 -11.34 -2.49
C SER A 5 6.76 -11.74 -1.01
N GLY A 6 5.76 -11.29 -0.25
CA GLY A 6 5.69 -11.54 1.19
C GLY A 6 6.34 -10.47 2.07
N ASP A 7 7.06 -9.50 1.50
CA ASP A 7 7.57 -8.36 2.27
C ASP A 7 6.42 -7.50 2.80
N VAL A 8 6.50 -7.11 4.06
CA VAL A 8 5.48 -6.31 4.76
C VAL A 8 6.04 -4.92 5.05
N PHE A 9 5.27 -3.90 4.67
CA PHE A 9 5.59 -2.50 4.87
C PHE A 9 4.49 -1.80 5.64
N SER A 10 4.87 -0.77 6.40
CA SER A 10 3.94 0.16 7.02
C SER A 10 3.52 1.28 6.06
N ILE A 11 2.31 1.77 6.27
CA ILE A 11 1.71 2.91 5.57
C ILE A 11 1.38 3.98 6.63
N PRO A 12 2.19 5.04 6.75
CA PRO A 12 1.98 6.07 7.78
C PRO A 12 0.76 6.95 7.48
N LEU A 13 -0.25 6.96 8.35
CA LEU A 13 -1.50 7.72 8.11
C LEU A 13 -1.38 9.25 8.28
N PHE A 14 -0.26 9.73 8.79
CA PHE A 14 -0.05 11.13 9.18
C PHE A 14 0.75 11.96 8.16
N LEU A 15 1.07 11.40 6.98
CA LEU A 15 1.85 12.10 5.95
C LEU A 15 1.03 12.97 5.00
N ASN A 16 -0.27 13.13 5.24
CA ASN A 16 -1.22 13.84 4.37
C ASN A 16 -0.80 15.28 4.02
N ASP A 17 -0.17 16.01 4.95
CA ASP A 17 0.17 17.43 4.78
C ASP A 17 1.69 17.68 4.62
N VAL A 18 2.45 16.66 4.22
CA VAL A 18 3.91 16.77 4.15
C VAL A 18 4.41 16.88 2.73
N SER A 19 5.18 17.95 2.46
CA SER A 19 5.86 18.17 1.17
C SER A 19 6.52 16.91 0.62
N ALA A 20 6.33 16.67 -0.68
CA ALA A 20 6.94 15.56 -1.41
C ALA A 20 8.48 15.55 -1.34
N ILE A 21 9.10 16.71 -1.07
CA ILE A 21 10.55 16.89 -1.01
C ILE A 21 11.09 16.66 0.42
N LYS A 22 10.21 16.59 1.42
CA LYS A 22 10.65 16.38 2.81
C LYS A 22 11.21 14.96 2.99
N ASN A 23 12.43 14.91 3.51
CA ASN A 23 13.08 13.69 3.97
C ASN A 23 12.64 13.38 5.40
N PHE A 24 12.49 12.09 5.70
CA PHE A 24 12.15 11.63 7.04
C PHE A 24 13.23 10.70 7.59
N SER A 25 13.70 11.01 8.80
CA SER A 25 14.55 10.14 9.59
C SER A 25 13.75 8.95 10.14
N ARG A 26 14.43 7.95 10.70
CA ARG A 26 13.76 6.82 11.39
C ARG A 26 13.00 7.29 12.64
N PHE A 27 13.51 8.30 13.34
CA PHE A 27 12.91 8.86 14.55
C PHE A 27 11.63 9.65 14.30
N ASP A 28 11.41 10.07 13.05
CA ASP A 28 10.16 10.73 12.65
C ASP A 28 8.96 9.79 12.66
N PHE A 29 9.17 8.48 12.82
CA PHE A 29 8.11 7.46 12.83
C PHE A 29 7.92 6.79 14.19
N SER A 30 8.65 7.22 15.22
CA SER A 30 8.60 6.66 16.58
C SER A 30 7.93 7.58 17.59
N LYS A 31 7.26 8.65 17.14
CA LYS A 31 6.56 9.57 18.04
C LYS A 31 5.27 8.93 18.52
N GLU A 32 4.88 9.25 19.76
CA GLU A 32 3.61 8.81 20.32
C GLU A 32 2.43 9.33 19.49
N GLY A 33 1.38 8.51 19.33
CA GLY A 33 0.22 8.83 18.50
C GLY A 33 0.39 8.58 16.99
N MET A 34 1.52 8.02 16.54
CA MET A 34 1.69 7.64 15.14
C MET A 34 1.11 6.27 14.87
N GLU A 35 0.12 6.22 13.99
CA GLU A 35 -0.54 5.01 13.54
C GLU A 35 -0.26 4.71 12.08
N PHE A 36 -0.29 3.42 11.76
CA PHE A 36 0.07 2.88 10.48
C PHE A 36 -0.94 1.80 10.08
N TYR A 37 -1.28 1.77 8.81
CA TYR A 37 -1.72 0.53 8.17
C TYR A 37 -0.52 -0.27 7.69
N PHE A 38 -0.77 -1.50 7.24
CA PHE A 38 0.28 -2.38 6.77
C PHE A 38 -0.12 -3.03 5.45
N ALA A 39 0.86 -3.18 4.58
CA ALA A 39 0.70 -3.81 3.28
C ALA A 39 1.72 -4.91 3.08
N ARG A 40 1.28 -6.02 2.47
CA ARG A 40 2.15 -7.10 2.01
C ARG A 40 2.31 -7.02 0.50
N ILE A 41 3.55 -7.13 0.03
CA ILE A 41 3.88 -7.20 -1.39
C ILE A 41 3.42 -8.55 -1.92
N ILE A 42 2.57 -8.52 -2.94
CA ILE A 42 2.19 -9.72 -3.69
C ILE A 42 3.24 -9.98 -4.77
N GLU A 43 3.58 -8.95 -5.55
CA GLU A 43 4.52 -9.05 -6.66
C GLU A 43 5.03 -7.66 -7.07
N ASP A 44 6.34 -7.55 -7.33
CA ASP A 44 6.92 -6.38 -8.02
C ASP A 44 6.88 -6.62 -9.53
N ARG A 45 6.11 -5.79 -10.25
CA ARG A 45 5.93 -5.89 -11.71
C ARG A 45 6.75 -4.86 -12.46
N GLY A 46 7.72 -4.24 -11.81
CA GLY A 46 8.59 -3.23 -12.40
C GLY A 46 7.81 -2.03 -12.92
N GLY A 47 7.83 -1.80 -14.25
CA GLY A 47 7.19 -0.65 -14.89
C GLY A 47 5.68 -0.58 -14.70
N SER A 48 5.02 -1.69 -14.35
CA SER A 48 3.59 -1.73 -14.04
C SER A 48 3.26 -1.52 -12.55
N GLY A 49 4.27 -1.17 -11.74
CA GLY A 49 4.12 -0.92 -10.32
C GLY A 49 4.24 -2.18 -9.45
N ILE A 50 3.90 -2.01 -8.18
CA ILE A 50 3.94 -3.03 -7.15
C ILE A 50 2.51 -3.44 -6.85
N LEU A 51 2.20 -4.73 -7.01
CA LEU A 51 0.94 -5.29 -6.56
C LEU A 51 1.04 -5.61 -5.07
N MET A 52 0.08 -5.13 -4.29
CA MET A 52 0.04 -5.34 -2.85
C MET A 52 -1.38 -5.44 -2.31
N GLU A 53 -1.49 -5.99 -1.12
CA GLU A 53 -2.71 -5.99 -0.32
C GLU A 53 -2.51 -5.18 0.96
N VAL A 54 -3.56 -4.52 1.43
CA VAL A 54 -3.55 -3.69 2.65
C VAL A 54 -4.48 -4.32 3.67
N PHE A 55 -3.97 -4.55 4.88
CA PHE A 55 -4.71 -5.19 5.97
C PHE A 55 -5.46 -4.17 6.80
N ASP A 56 -6.67 -4.53 7.25
CA ASP A 56 -7.48 -3.74 8.16
C ASP A 56 -6.91 -3.83 9.58
N PHE A 57 -5.75 -3.21 9.74
CA PHE A 57 -4.95 -3.22 10.97
C PHE A 57 -4.25 -1.89 11.15
N CYS A 58 -4.87 -1.01 11.94
CA CYS A 58 -4.28 0.26 12.34
C CYS A 58 -3.52 0.06 13.65
N SER A 59 -2.19 0.19 13.63
CA SER A 59 -1.36 -0.03 14.81
C SER A 59 -0.01 0.70 14.72
N ARG A 60 0.85 0.50 15.73
CA ARG A 60 2.21 1.04 15.81
C ARG A 60 3.22 0.18 15.06
N LEU A 61 4.40 0.74 14.74
CA LEU A 61 5.46 0.08 13.96
C LEU A 61 6.06 -1.20 14.58
N ASP A 62 5.91 -1.41 15.88
CA ASP A 62 6.41 -2.58 16.62
C ASP A 62 5.45 -3.78 16.56
N SER A 63 4.35 -3.66 15.80
CA SER A 63 3.43 -4.75 15.53
C SER A 63 4.13 -5.96 14.90
N GLN A 64 3.75 -7.17 15.34
CA GLN A 64 4.28 -8.39 14.78
C GLN A 64 3.66 -8.68 13.41
N VAL A 65 4.47 -9.19 12.48
CA VAL A 65 4.01 -9.56 11.13
C VAL A 65 2.85 -10.56 11.17
N ALA A 66 2.89 -11.52 12.11
CA ALA A 66 1.82 -12.50 12.28
C ALA A 66 0.47 -11.85 12.63
N ASP A 67 0.47 -10.83 13.49
CA ASP A 67 -0.74 -10.10 13.87
C ASP A 67 -1.31 -9.34 12.67
N ILE A 68 -0.44 -8.75 11.83
CA ILE A 68 -0.82 -8.00 10.63
C ILE A 68 -1.51 -8.91 9.61
N ILE A 69 -0.87 -10.01 9.22
CA ILE A 69 -1.37 -10.86 8.12
C ILE A 69 -2.57 -11.72 8.51
N SER A 70 -2.85 -11.83 9.82
CA SER A 70 -4.06 -12.49 10.33
C SER A 70 -5.34 -11.66 10.12
N ARG A 71 -5.21 -10.38 9.76
CA ARG A 71 -6.34 -9.47 9.58
C ARG A 71 -6.92 -9.57 8.18
N PRO A 72 -8.22 -9.28 8.02
CA PRO A 72 -8.80 -9.17 6.68
C PRO A 72 -8.13 -8.03 5.91
N ARG A 73 -8.20 -8.11 4.58
CA ARG A 73 -7.85 -6.97 3.73
C ARG A 73 -8.92 -5.88 3.84
N ILE A 74 -8.51 -4.62 3.76
CA ILE A 74 -9.44 -3.48 3.63
C ILE A 74 -10.17 -3.57 2.28
N PHE A 75 -9.48 -4.09 1.27
CA PHE A 75 -9.96 -4.17 -0.11
C PHE A 75 -9.17 -5.16 -0.97
N ASP A 76 -9.66 -5.41 -2.19
CA ASP A 76 -8.98 -6.24 -3.19
C ASP A 76 -7.61 -5.69 -3.57
N PRO A 77 -6.61 -6.56 -3.85
CA PRO A 77 -5.25 -6.12 -4.14
C PRO A 77 -5.13 -5.00 -5.18
N VAL A 78 -4.19 -4.09 -4.94
CA VAL A 78 -4.00 -2.85 -5.70
C VAL A 78 -2.58 -2.72 -6.21
N ALA A 79 -2.44 -2.16 -7.42
CA ALA A 79 -1.14 -1.78 -7.97
C ALA A 79 -0.81 -0.33 -7.61
N VAL A 80 0.40 -0.09 -7.09
CA VAL A 80 0.90 1.25 -6.72
C VAL A 80 2.28 1.51 -7.33
N ALA A 81 2.63 2.78 -7.54
CA ALA A 81 3.93 3.16 -8.12
C ALA A 81 5.15 2.83 -7.21
N GLY A 82 4.91 2.58 -5.92
CA GLY A 82 5.94 2.16 -4.96
C GLY A 82 6.82 3.27 -4.41
N GLU A 83 6.46 4.53 -4.62
CA GLU A 83 7.30 5.66 -4.24
C GLU A 83 7.41 5.86 -2.73
N GLY A 84 6.34 5.56 -1.98
CA GLY A 84 6.38 5.49 -0.52
C GLY A 84 7.49 4.56 -0.01
N ILE A 85 7.71 3.44 -0.70
CA ILE A 85 8.76 2.46 -0.40
C ILE A 85 10.13 2.99 -0.89
N LYS A 86 10.25 3.44 -2.14
CA LYS A 86 11.51 3.95 -2.72
C LYS A 86 12.09 5.13 -1.92
N LYS A 87 11.23 6.03 -1.45
CA LYS A 87 11.57 7.19 -0.62
C LYS A 87 11.69 6.86 0.87
N LYS A 88 11.60 5.57 1.24
CA LYS A 88 11.71 5.07 2.62
C LYS A 88 10.68 5.71 3.58
N ARG A 89 9.53 6.13 3.07
CA ARG A 89 8.40 6.63 3.87
C ARG A 89 7.60 5.48 4.47
N TRP A 90 7.51 4.38 3.73
CA TRP A 90 6.95 3.12 4.19
C TRP A 90 8.08 2.28 4.78
N ARG A 91 7.94 1.90 6.06
CA ARG A 91 8.99 1.15 6.78
C ARG A 91 8.77 -0.33 6.62
N PHE A 92 9.82 -1.05 6.23
CA PHE A 92 9.85 -2.50 6.24
C PHE A 92 9.65 -3.02 7.66
N ILE A 93 8.73 -3.98 7.80
CA ILE A 93 8.35 -4.61 9.08
C ILE A 93 8.93 -6.02 9.15
N GLY A 94 8.88 -6.77 8.06
CA GLY A 94 9.41 -8.13 7.97
C GLY A 94 8.97 -8.82 6.69
N THR A 95 9.34 -10.09 6.55
CA THR A 95 8.96 -10.95 5.42
C THR A 95 8.19 -12.15 5.95
N THR A 96 7.32 -12.71 5.12
CA THR A 96 6.48 -13.88 5.42
C THR A 96 6.85 -15.07 4.54
N ASP A 97 6.43 -16.28 4.91
CA ASP A 97 6.49 -17.51 4.09
C ASP A 97 5.41 -17.53 2.99
N TYR A 98 5.21 -16.37 2.37
CA TYR A 98 4.06 -16.06 1.52
C TYR A 98 3.99 -16.91 0.25
N ASP A 99 2.80 -17.45 0.00
CA ASP A 99 2.42 -18.08 -1.27
C ASP A 99 1.26 -17.29 -1.87
N LYS A 100 1.49 -16.67 -3.03
CA LYS A 100 0.52 -15.74 -3.62
C LYS A 100 -0.80 -16.39 -4.06
N GLU A 101 -0.79 -17.67 -4.42
CA GLU A 101 -2.03 -18.36 -4.77
C GLU A 101 -2.79 -18.72 -3.50
N LYS A 102 -2.11 -19.31 -2.52
CA LYS A 102 -2.73 -19.73 -1.25
C LYS A 102 -3.26 -18.56 -0.43
N ASP A 103 -2.48 -17.47 -0.34
CA ASP A 103 -2.74 -16.41 0.63
C ASP A 103 -3.51 -15.23 0.02
N SER A 104 -3.47 -15.05 -1.31
CA SER A 104 -4.10 -13.92 -1.99
C SER A 104 -4.97 -14.29 -3.19
N ASN A 105 -5.19 -15.58 -3.48
CA ASN A 105 -5.91 -16.06 -4.67
C ASN A 105 -5.41 -15.35 -5.95
N TYR A 106 -4.10 -15.32 -6.14
CA TYR A 106 -3.46 -14.47 -7.15
C TYR A 106 -4.04 -14.63 -8.55
N SER A 107 -4.37 -15.85 -8.96
CA SER A 107 -5.03 -16.15 -10.23
C SER A 107 -6.43 -15.54 -10.42
N GLU A 108 -7.11 -15.15 -9.34
CA GLU A 108 -8.44 -14.51 -9.36
C GLU A 108 -8.35 -12.97 -9.30
N ILE A 109 -7.16 -12.40 -9.07
CA ILE A 109 -6.98 -10.96 -9.00
C ILE A 109 -7.21 -10.34 -10.39
N SER A 110 -8.24 -9.51 -10.51
CA SER A 110 -8.57 -8.79 -11.74
C SER A 110 -7.78 -7.49 -11.84
N PHE A 111 -7.04 -7.30 -12.94
CA PHE A 111 -6.27 -6.08 -13.19
C PHE A 111 -7.04 -5.11 -14.08
N LEU A 112 -7.39 -3.93 -13.54
CA LEU A 112 -7.92 -2.83 -14.32
C LEU A 112 -6.76 -2.04 -14.93
N MET A 113 -6.57 -2.17 -16.24
CA MET A 113 -5.55 -1.41 -16.98
C MET A 113 -6.16 -0.10 -17.48
N GLY A 114 -5.81 1.02 -16.86
CA GLY A 114 -6.22 2.36 -17.31
C GLY A 114 -5.48 2.80 -18.59
N PRO A 115 -6.05 3.69 -19.41
CA PRO A 115 -5.37 4.22 -20.59
C PRO A 115 -4.12 5.01 -20.20
N ARG A 116 -3.03 4.84 -20.98
CA ARG A 116 -1.67 5.33 -20.71
C ARG A 116 -1.49 6.85 -20.57
N GLU A 117 -2.51 7.66 -20.85
CA GLU A 117 -2.35 9.13 -21.03
C GLU A 117 -3.19 10.03 -20.11
N SER A 118 -3.89 9.49 -19.12
CA SER A 118 -4.53 10.34 -18.11
C SER A 118 -3.72 10.28 -16.81
N ARG A 119 -3.31 11.46 -16.31
CA ARG A 119 -3.01 11.62 -14.88
C ARG A 119 -4.18 10.98 -14.12
N PRO A 120 -3.98 10.24 -13.02
CA PRO A 120 -5.09 9.74 -12.22
C PRO A 120 -5.75 10.93 -11.53
N GLU A 121 -6.57 11.67 -12.28
CA GLU A 121 -7.64 12.44 -11.73
C GLU A 121 -8.57 11.40 -11.10
N PHE A 122 -8.63 11.43 -9.77
CA PHE A 122 -9.60 10.71 -8.96
C PHE A 122 -11.02 11.21 -9.25
N ASN A 123 -11.47 11.06 -10.50
CA ASN A 123 -12.85 11.18 -10.87
C ASN A 123 -13.45 9.80 -10.68
N CYS A 124 -14.18 9.65 -9.59
CA CYS A 124 -15.01 8.51 -9.22
C CYS A 124 -16.12 8.17 -10.25
N GLU A 125 -16.04 8.68 -11.47
CA GLU A 125 -16.99 8.49 -12.55
C GLU A 125 -16.30 8.24 -13.90
N VAL A 126 -15.50 7.18 -14.05
CA VAL A 126 -15.27 6.62 -15.40
C VAL A 126 -15.28 5.09 -15.35
N ARG A 127 -16.25 4.52 -16.06
CA ARG A 127 -16.55 3.10 -16.16
C ARG A 127 -15.34 2.30 -16.66
N HIS A 128 -14.81 1.43 -15.81
CA HIS A 128 -14.49 0.02 -16.04
C HIS A 128 -14.24 -0.58 -14.64
N SER A 129 -15.30 -1.17 -14.06
CA SER A 129 -15.48 -1.60 -12.67
C SER A 129 -15.09 -0.58 -11.59
N PRO A 130 -16.04 -0.09 -10.78
CA PRO A 130 -15.74 0.87 -9.74
C PRO A 130 -14.80 0.25 -8.70
N ILE A 131 -13.69 0.95 -8.43
CA ILE A 131 -12.95 0.84 -7.18
C ILE A 131 -14.00 0.83 -6.04
N SER A 132 -13.91 -0.12 -5.11
CA SER A 132 -14.90 -0.22 -4.04
C SER A 132 -14.96 1.08 -3.24
N SER A 133 -16.09 1.40 -2.62
CA SER A 133 -16.20 2.61 -1.79
C SER A 133 -15.12 2.66 -0.70
N SER A 134 -14.75 1.52 -0.11
CA SER A 134 -13.68 1.44 0.90
C SER A 134 -12.31 1.81 0.33
N GLN A 135 -11.95 1.31 -0.85
CA GLN A 135 -10.73 1.72 -1.56
C GLN A 135 -10.75 3.22 -1.87
N CYS A 136 -11.87 3.73 -2.38
CA CYS A 136 -12.02 5.14 -2.73
C CYS A 136 -11.81 6.04 -1.51
N HIS A 137 -12.43 5.73 -0.37
CA HIS A 137 -12.25 6.47 0.87
C HIS A 137 -10.80 6.41 1.36
N PHE A 138 -10.20 5.21 1.41
CA PHE A 138 -8.81 5.05 1.85
C PHE A 138 -7.84 5.88 1.01
N PHE A 139 -7.92 5.81 -0.32
CA PHE A 139 -7.03 6.59 -1.19
C PHE A 139 -7.37 8.07 -1.25
N LYS A 140 -8.65 8.45 -1.12
CA LYS A 140 -9.05 9.86 -1.02
C LYS A 140 -8.44 10.53 0.21
N ASP A 141 -8.47 9.82 1.35
CA ASP A 141 -7.92 10.31 2.61
C ASP A 141 -6.39 10.18 2.66
N ASN A 142 -5.80 9.40 1.75
CA ASN A 142 -4.36 9.15 1.67
C ASN A 142 -3.81 9.32 0.23
N ARG A 143 -4.20 10.38 -0.48
CA ARG A 143 -3.82 10.58 -1.89
C ARG A 143 -2.31 10.63 -2.13
N TRP A 144 -1.55 11.03 -1.12
CA TRP A 144 -0.08 11.01 -1.11
C TRP A 144 0.52 9.60 -1.29
N LEU A 145 -0.26 8.52 -1.14
CA LEU A 145 0.19 7.16 -1.47
C LEU A 145 0.41 6.97 -2.97
N LEU A 146 -0.28 7.76 -3.79
CA LEU A 146 -0.31 7.67 -5.25
C LEU A 146 0.39 8.83 -5.92
N GLU A 147 0.54 9.94 -5.20
CA GLU A 147 1.28 11.09 -5.66
C GLU A 147 2.75 10.98 -5.25
N VAL A 148 3.59 11.09 -6.28
CA VAL A 148 5.05 11.31 -6.32
C VAL A 148 5.93 10.10 -6.19
#